data_AF-A0A2E3CSX2-F1
#
_entry.id   AF-A0A2E3CSX2-F1
#
_cell.length_a   1.000
_cell.length_b   1.000
_cell.length_c   1.000
_cell.angle_alpha   90.00
_cell.angle_beta   90.00
_cell.angle_gamma   90.00
#
_symmetry.space_group_name_H-M   'P 1'
#
loop_
_entity.id
_entity.type
_entity.pdbx_description
1 polymer ?
#
loop_
_entity_poly.entity_id
_entity_poly.type
_entity_poly.pdbx_seq_one_letter_code
_entity_poly.pdbx_strand_id
1 'polypeptide(L)'
;MITSLQQKNKALEKLKRLQAQIDAPAKPGVPEHLLTLNAAQLDDTMAALQADIDAYDAACEADLNTLEFASYDDFCRLPIVVRLASNLTLPDFANAIGISESQLKRYEANEYHNAPSQVFNAVLTAFNITLNGRIQCSA
;
A
#
# COMPACT_ATOMS: atom_id res chain seq x y z
N MET A 1 -3.27 0.79 1.23
CA MET A 1 -2.03 0.70 0.42
C MET A 1 -2.33 1.05 -1.04
N ILE A 2 -1.42 1.76 -1.70
CA ILE A 2 -1.41 1.96 -3.17
C ILE A 2 -0.88 0.68 -3.83
N THR A 3 -1.59 0.15 -4.85
CA THR A 3 -1.21 -1.11 -5.52
C THR A 3 -0.97 -0.96 -7.02
N SER A 4 -1.00 0.27 -7.54
CA SER A 4 -0.78 0.55 -8.96
C SER A 4 -0.17 1.92 -9.19
N LEU A 5 0.57 2.05 -10.30
CA LEU A 5 1.14 3.32 -10.74
C LEU A 5 0.07 4.40 -10.95
N GLN A 6 -1.12 4.03 -11.43
CA GLN A 6 -2.22 4.98 -11.59
C GLN A 6 -2.69 5.56 -10.25
N GLN A 7 -2.79 4.72 -9.21
CA GLN A 7 -3.11 5.18 -7.86
C GLN A 7 -2.00 6.04 -7.28
N LYS A 8 -0.72 5.66 -7.47
CA LYS A 8 0.45 6.48 -7.09
C LYS A 8 0.38 7.87 -7.72
N ASN A 9 0.16 7.95 -9.03
CA ASN A 9 0.09 9.23 -9.74
C ASN A 9 -1.06 10.10 -9.23
N LYS A 10 -2.23 9.50 -8.94
CA LYS A 10 -3.35 10.23 -8.33
C LYS A 10 -3.03 10.73 -6.92
N ALA A 11 -2.32 9.93 -6.12
CA ALA A 11 -1.86 10.31 -4.79
C ALA A 11 -0.87 11.48 -4.87
N LEU A 12 0.13 11.42 -5.74
CA LEU A 12 1.08 12.52 -5.97
C LEU A 12 0.39 13.82 -6.39
N GLU A 13 -0.59 13.75 -7.30
CA GLU A 13 -1.35 14.94 -7.71
C GLU A 13 -2.21 15.49 -6.57
N LYS A 14 -2.78 14.63 -5.71
CA LYS A 14 -3.50 15.07 -4.51
C LYS A 14 -2.56 15.73 -3.51
N LEU A 15 -1.36 15.18 -3.30
CA LEU A 15 -0.35 15.74 -2.40
C LEU A 15 0.07 17.15 -2.85
N LYS A 16 0.38 17.33 -4.15
CA LYS A 16 0.68 18.65 -4.72
C LYS A 16 -0.44 19.66 -4.49
N ARG A 17 -1.71 19.25 -4.63
CA ARG A 17 -2.87 20.12 -4.38
C ARG A 17 -3.01 20.50 -2.91
N LEU A 18 -2.74 19.58 -1.99
CA LEU A 18 -2.80 19.86 -0.56
C LEU A 18 -1.66 20.80 -0.14
N GLN A 19 -0.45 20.57 -0.63
CA GLN A 19 0.68 21.49 -0.39
C GLN A 19 0.36 22.91 -0.87
N ALA A 20 -0.20 23.05 -2.07
CA ALA A 20 -0.61 24.36 -2.58
C ALA A 20 -1.72 25.05 -1.76
N GLN A 21 -2.53 24.29 -1.00
CA GLN A 21 -3.53 24.85 -0.08
C GLN A 21 -2.88 25.37 1.21
N ILE A 22 -1.84 24.69 1.71
CA ILE A 22 -1.06 25.14 2.86
C ILE A 22 -0.28 26.41 2.52
N ASP A 23 0.34 26.45 1.33
CA ASP A 23 1.15 27.58 0.88
C ASP A 23 0.31 28.82 0.50
N ALA A 24 -1.01 28.65 0.33
CA ALA A 24 -1.91 29.74 -0.05
C ALA A 24 -2.10 30.72 1.13
N PRO A 25 -2.17 32.03 0.86
CA PRO A 25 -2.38 33.03 1.90
C PRO A 25 -3.73 32.82 2.61
N ALA A 26 -3.71 32.95 3.93
CA ALA A 26 -4.91 32.83 4.75
C ALA A 26 -5.99 33.81 4.29
N LYS A 27 -7.24 33.33 4.20
CA LYS A 27 -8.37 34.19 3.85
C LYS A 27 -8.58 35.26 4.93
N PRO A 28 -8.84 36.52 4.56
CA PRO A 28 -9.12 37.58 5.53
C PRO A 28 -10.32 37.20 6.41
N GLY A 29 -10.19 37.39 7.73
CA GLY A 29 -11.28 37.17 8.68
C GLY A 29 -11.39 35.76 9.28
N VAL A 30 -10.46 34.85 8.99
CA VAL A 30 -10.41 33.53 9.65
C VAL A 30 -9.64 33.65 10.98
N PRO A 31 -10.24 33.22 12.11
CA PRO A 31 -9.54 33.15 13.41
C PRO A 31 -8.26 32.29 13.36
N GLU A 32 -7.19 32.75 14.00
CA GLU A 32 -5.86 32.11 13.97
C GLU A 32 -5.88 30.64 14.42
N HIS A 33 -6.63 30.31 15.47
CA HIS A 33 -6.75 28.93 15.96
C HIS A 33 -7.39 27.98 14.92
N LEU A 34 -8.28 28.47 14.05
CA LEU A 34 -8.86 27.66 12.97
C LEU A 34 -7.86 27.46 11.83
N LEU A 35 -6.97 28.43 11.59
CA LEU A 35 -5.89 28.28 10.61
C LEU A 35 -4.90 27.20 11.06
N THR A 36 -4.50 27.20 12.33
CA THR A 36 -3.56 26.20 12.88
C THR A 36 -4.16 24.79 12.88
N LEU A 37 -5.45 24.65 13.24
CA LEU A 37 -6.13 23.34 13.23
C LEU A 37 -6.26 22.79 11.81
N ASN A 38 -6.63 23.63 10.84
CA ASN A 38 -6.72 23.20 9.44
C ASN A 38 -5.36 22.80 8.87
N ALA A 39 -4.29 23.54 9.20
CA ALA A 39 -2.93 23.20 8.76
C ALA A 39 -2.50 21.82 9.30
N ALA A 40 -2.68 21.57 10.61
CA ALA A 40 -2.34 20.29 11.22
C ALA A 40 -3.12 19.11 10.60
N GLN A 41 -4.42 19.29 10.31
CA GLN A 41 -5.22 18.27 9.64
C GLN A 41 -4.74 17.97 8.21
N LEU A 42 -4.31 19.01 7.49
CA LEU A 42 -3.76 18.86 6.13
C LEU A 42 -2.40 18.15 6.19
N ASP A 43 -1.55 18.48 7.16
CA ASP A 43 -0.26 17.82 7.39
C ASP A 43 -0.44 16.33 7.69
N ASP A 44 -1.35 15.96 8.59
CA ASP A 44 -1.65 14.56 8.90
C ASP A 44 -2.14 13.80 7.65
N THR A 45 -3.00 14.45 6.86
CA THR A 45 -3.51 13.87 5.60
C THR A 45 -2.38 13.67 4.58
N MET A 46 -1.47 14.63 4.48
CA MET A 46 -0.32 14.56 3.58
C MET A 46 0.67 13.49 4.03
N ALA A 47 0.94 13.39 5.32
CA ALA A 47 1.81 12.37 5.90
C ALA A 47 1.27 10.96 5.63
N ALA A 48 -0.03 10.74 5.82
CA ALA A 48 -0.66 9.46 5.50
C ALA A 48 -0.57 9.12 4.01
N LEU A 49 -0.78 10.11 3.13
CA LEU A 49 -0.69 9.92 1.69
C LEU A 49 0.74 9.65 1.21
N GLN A 50 1.72 10.31 1.82
CA GLN A 50 3.14 10.08 1.56
C GLN A 50 3.55 8.67 2.00
N ALA A 51 3.12 8.23 3.19
CA ALA A 51 3.38 6.88 3.67
C ALA A 51 2.80 5.80 2.73
N ASP A 52 1.62 6.03 2.15
CA ASP A 52 1.02 5.14 1.15
C ASP A 52 1.84 5.08 -0.16
N ILE A 53 2.45 6.20 -0.57
CA ILE A 53 3.34 6.29 -1.75
C ILE A 53 4.65 5.55 -1.47
N ASP A 54 5.26 5.81 -0.32
CA ASP A 54 6.52 5.21 0.10
C ASP A 54 6.37 3.68 0.23
N ALA A 55 5.24 3.21 0.78
CA ALA A 55 4.93 1.78 0.85
C ALA A 55 4.81 1.13 -0.52
N TYR A 56 4.24 1.82 -1.51
CA TYR A 56 4.19 1.32 -2.89
C TYR A 56 5.59 1.24 -3.51
N ASP A 57 6.41 2.26 -3.31
CA ASP A 57 7.77 2.30 -3.85
C ASP A 57 8.65 1.21 -3.23
N ALA A 58 8.60 1.07 -1.91
CA ALA A 58 9.26 -0.02 -1.19
C ALA A 58 8.80 -1.40 -1.69
N ALA A 59 7.50 -1.58 -1.98
CA ALA A 59 7.00 -2.84 -2.51
C ALA A 59 7.45 -3.12 -3.96
N CYS A 60 7.64 -2.10 -4.79
CA CYS A 60 8.19 -2.25 -6.14
C CYS A 60 9.68 -2.61 -6.12
N GLU A 61 10.42 -2.13 -5.12
CA GLU A 61 11.86 -2.35 -4.97
C GLU A 61 12.21 -3.55 -4.07
N ALA A 62 11.20 -4.24 -3.52
CA ALA A 62 11.41 -5.32 -2.57
C ALA A 62 12.17 -6.51 -3.17
N ASP A 63 13.17 -7.02 -2.44
CA ASP A 63 13.83 -8.28 -2.78
C ASP A 63 12.99 -9.46 -2.27
N LEU A 64 12.47 -10.27 -3.19
CA LEU A 64 11.69 -11.46 -2.88
C LEU A 64 12.44 -12.51 -2.06
N ASN A 65 13.78 -12.46 -2.04
CA ASN A 65 14.60 -13.40 -1.26
C ASN A 65 14.66 -13.04 0.23
N THR A 66 14.33 -11.80 0.61
CA THR A 66 14.51 -11.28 1.98
C THR A 66 13.28 -10.53 2.50
N LEU A 67 12.08 -10.98 2.13
CA LEU A 67 10.83 -10.38 2.62
C LEU A 67 10.65 -10.64 4.13
N GLU A 68 10.41 -9.57 4.87
CA GLU A 68 10.13 -9.60 6.31
C GLU A 68 8.82 -8.87 6.63
N PHE A 69 8.06 -9.40 7.59
CA PHE A 69 6.77 -8.86 8.00
C PHE A 69 6.72 -8.73 9.52
N ALA A 70 6.39 -7.54 10.02
CA ALA A 70 6.36 -7.24 11.45
C ALA A 70 5.03 -7.61 12.12
N SER A 71 3.96 -7.71 11.33
CA SER A 71 2.61 -8.02 11.80
C SER A 71 1.89 -8.99 10.86
N TYR A 72 0.77 -9.55 11.33
CA TYR A 72 -0.12 -10.35 10.47
C TYR A 72 -0.71 -9.53 9.33
N ASP A 73 -1.04 -8.26 9.57
CA ASP A 73 -1.58 -7.36 8.55
C ASP A 73 -0.53 -7.08 7.46
N ASP A 74 0.75 -6.92 7.83
CA ASP A 74 1.83 -6.80 6.85
C ASP A 74 1.99 -8.08 6.03
N PHE A 75 1.92 -9.25 6.68
CA PHE A 75 1.95 -10.54 5.99
C PHE A 75 0.79 -10.70 5.01
N CYS A 76 -0.41 -10.22 5.34
CA CYS A 76 -1.55 -10.27 4.44
C CYS A 76 -1.27 -9.51 3.12
N ARG A 77 -0.43 -8.47 3.15
CA ARG A 77 -0.02 -7.73 1.95
C ARG A 77 1.01 -8.46 1.09
N LEU A 78 1.55 -9.60 1.53
CA LEU A 78 2.55 -10.39 0.77
C LEU A 78 2.22 -10.52 -0.72
N PRO A 79 1.01 -10.91 -1.15
CA PRO A 79 0.73 -11.06 -2.58
C PRO A 79 0.80 -9.75 -3.37
N ILE A 80 0.48 -8.61 -2.74
CA ILE A 80 0.64 -7.29 -3.36
C ILE A 80 2.12 -7.00 -3.58
N VAL A 81 2.95 -7.21 -2.55
CA VAL A 81 4.41 -6.99 -2.61
C VAL A 81 5.03 -7.89 -3.69
N VAL A 82 4.70 -9.18 -3.70
CA VAL A 82 5.22 -10.13 -4.70
C VAL A 82 4.87 -9.69 -6.11
N ARG A 83 3.62 -9.26 -6.35
CA ARG A 83 3.21 -8.77 -7.66
C ARG A 83 3.99 -7.54 -8.11
N LEU A 84 4.13 -6.56 -7.21
CA LEU A 84 4.80 -5.29 -7.50
C LEU A 84 6.30 -5.48 -7.74
N ALA A 85 6.99 -6.20 -6.86
CA ALA A 85 8.41 -6.54 -7.01
C ALA A 85 8.69 -7.38 -8.27
N SER A 86 7.73 -8.21 -8.68
CA SER A 86 7.84 -8.99 -9.94
C SER A 86 7.48 -8.16 -11.19
N ASN A 87 7.09 -6.89 -11.03
CA ASN A 87 6.62 -6.01 -12.10
C ASN A 87 5.49 -6.62 -12.96
N LEU A 88 4.60 -7.40 -12.34
CA LEU A 88 3.51 -8.07 -13.02
C LEU A 88 2.23 -7.22 -13.01
N THR A 89 1.54 -7.24 -14.15
CA THR A 89 0.19 -6.68 -14.24
C THR A 89 -0.80 -7.53 -13.45
N LEU A 90 -1.98 -6.99 -13.15
CA LEU A 90 -3.05 -7.76 -12.51
C LEU A 90 -3.41 -9.03 -13.31
N PRO A 91 -3.63 -8.98 -14.64
CA PRO A 91 -3.86 -10.18 -15.44
C PRO A 91 -2.72 -11.21 -15.34
N ASP A 92 -1.46 -10.76 -15.47
CA ASP A 92 -0.32 -11.69 -15.49
C ASP A 92 -0.15 -12.39 -14.14
N PHE A 93 -0.30 -11.64 -13.05
CA PHE A 93 -0.22 -12.20 -11.70
C PHE A 93 -1.40 -13.13 -11.39
N ALA A 94 -2.62 -12.77 -11.80
CA ALA A 94 -3.80 -13.63 -11.66
C ALA A 94 -3.59 -14.97 -12.37
N ASN A 95 -3.06 -14.92 -13.60
CA ASN A 95 -2.72 -16.11 -14.37
C ASN A 95 -1.63 -16.94 -13.68
N ALA A 96 -0.57 -16.30 -13.17
CA ALA A 96 0.54 -16.98 -12.48
C ALA A 96 0.09 -17.77 -11.24
N ILE A 97 -0.86 -17.24 -10.47
CA ILE A 97 -1.38 -17.89 -9.26
C ILE A 97 -2.67 -18.69 -9.49
N GLY A 98 -3.17 -18.74 -10.74
CA GLY A 98 -4.32 -19.55 -11.13
C GLY A 98 -5.68 -19.05 -10.63
N ILE A 99 -5.89 -17.74 -10.50
CA ILE A 99 -7.19 -17.14 -10.15
C ILE A 99 -7.66 -16.16 -11.22
N SER A 100 -8.95 -15.79 -11.18
CA SER A 100 -9.46 -14.75 -12.09
C SER A 100 -9.00 -13.34 -11.67
N GLU A 101 -8.82 -12.45 -12.64
CA GLU A 101 -8.49 -11.04 -12.38
C GLU A 101 -9.53 -10.35 -11.47
N SER A 102 -10.81 -10.71 -11.59
CA SER A 102 -11.87 -10.17 -10.73
C SER A 102 -11.70 -10.58 -9.26
N GLN A 103 -11.33 -11.84 -9.00
CA GLN A 103 -11.02 -12.30 -7.64
C GLN A 103 -9.77 -11.59 -7.11
N LEU A 104 -8.72 -11.47 -7.94
CA LEU A 104 -7.50 -10.77 -7.57
C LEU A 104 -7.78 -9.32 -7.16
N LYS A 105 -8.53 -8.57 -7.98
CA LYS A 105 -8.94 -7.19 -7.68
C LYS A 105 -9.68 -7.08 -6.36
N ARG A 106 -10.58 -8.01 -6.07
CA ARG A 106 -11.33 -8.04 -4.80
C ARG A 106 -10.40 -8.28 -3.61
N TYR A 107 -9.44 -9.19 -3.74
CA TYR A 107 -8.48 -9.45 -2.67
C TYR A 107 -7.54 -8.27 -2.44
N GLU A 108 -7.00 -7.68 -3.50
CA GLU A 108 -6.16 -6.47 -3.38
C GLU A 108 -6.89 -5.30 -2.75
N ALA A 109 -8.17 -5.09 -3.11
CA ALA A 109 -8.98 -4.02 -2.54
C ALA A 109 -9.17 -4.11 -1.02
N ASN A 110 -9.00 -5.31 -0.44
CA ASN A 110 -9.06 -5.54 1.00
C ASN A 110 -7.72 -6.04 1.57
N GLU A 111 -6.62 -5.79 0.87
CA GLU A 111 -5.26 -6.18 1.29
C GLU A 111 -5.17 -7.66 1.71
N TYR A 112 -5.93 -8.53 1.03
CA TYR A 112 -6.02 -9.98 1.25
C TYR A 112 -6.50 -10.44 2.65
N HIS A 113 -7.00 -9.57 3.53
CA HIS A 113 -7.51 -9.97 4.85
C HIS A 113 -8.61 -11.04 4.79
N ASN A 114 -9.38 -11.06 3.69
CA ASN A 114 -10.45 -12.04 3.45
C ASN A 114 -10.09 -13.08 2.39
N ALA A 115 -8.82 -13.14 1.96
CA ALA A 115 -8.36 -14.14 1.01
C ALA A 115 -8.16 -15.48 1.73
N PRO A 116 -8.63 -16.59 1.16
CA PRO A 116 -8.43 -17.89 1.78
C PRO A 116 -6.96 -18.31 1.66
N SER A 117 -6.48 -19.14 2.59
CA SER A 117 -5.06 -19.54 2.68
C SER A 117 -4.53 -20.20 1.40
N GLN A 118 -5.39 -20.84 0.60
CA GLN A 118 -5.00 -21.39 -0.70
C GLN A 118 -4.45 -20.33 -1.66
N VAL A 119 -4.92 -19.08 -1.58
CA VAL A 119 -4.40 -17.98 -2.43
C VAL A 119 -2.96 -17.64 -2.03
N PHE A 120 -2.67 -17.57 -0.73
CA PHE A 120 -1.30 -17.36 -0.24
C PHE A 120 -0.38 -18.51 -0.66
N ASN A 121 -0.84 -19.76 -0.52
CA ASN A 121 -0.06 -20.93 -0.96
C ASN A 121 0.20 -20.92 -2.48
N ALA A 122 -0.77 -20.48 -3.28
CA ALA A 122 -0.60 -20.33 -4.72
C ALA A 122 0.48 -19.31 -5.07
N VAL A 123 0.51 -18.17 -4.38
CA VAL A 123 1.55 -17.13 -4.51
C VAL A 123 2.91 -17.70 -4.11
N LEU A 124 3.02 -18.31 -2.91
CA LEU A 124 4.28 -18.90 -2.44
C LEU A 124 4.83 -19.93 -3.43
N THR A 125 3.97 -20.78 -3.97
CA THR A 125 4.34 -21.82 -4.94
C THR A 125 4.77 -21.20 -6.28
N ALA A 126 4.00 -20.26 -6.83
CA ALA A 126 4.26 -19.65 -8.13
C ALA A 126 5.59 -18.87 -8.17
N PHE A 127 6.00 -18.30 -7.03
CA PHE A 127 7.23 -17.49 -6.91
C PHE A 127 8.35 -18.20 -6.15
N ASN A 128 8.20 -19.50 -5.85
CA ASN A 128 9.18 -20.31 -5.14
C ASN A 128 9.63 -19.68 -3.79
N ILE A 129 8.68 -19.06 -3.08
CA ILE A 129 8.90 -18.41 -1.78
C ILE A 129 8.62 -19.43 -0.69
N THR A 130 9.55 -19.56 0.26
CA THR A 130 9.37 -20.41 1.44
C THR A 130 9.01 -19.53 2.64
N LEU A 131 7.95 -19.91 3.37
CA LEU A 131 7.53 -19.21 4.57
C LEU A 131 8.24 -19.80 5.80
N ASN A 132 9.14 -19.03 6.40
CA ASN A 132 9.77 -19.36 7.69
C ASN A 132 9.22 -18.45 8.78
N GLY A 133 8.34 -18.98 9.63
CA GLY A 133 7.68 -18.20 10.68
C GLY A 133 8.57 -17.99 11.91
N ARG A 134 8.61 -16.77 12.42
CA ARG A 134 9.15 -16.43 13.75
C ARG A 134 8.04 -15.81 14.59
N ILE A 135 7.81 -16.33 15.79
CA ILE A 135 6.84 -15.78 16.75
C ILE A 135 7.63 -15.13 17.89
N GLN A 136 7.30 -13.88 18.22
CA GLN A 136 7.87 -13.13 19.33
C GLN A 136 6.73 -12.60 20.21
N CYS A 137 6.89 -12.70 21.52
CA CYS A 137 5.98 -12.05 22.46
C CYS A 137 6.46 -10.61 22.68
N SER A 138 5.61 -9.64 22.38
CA SER A 138 5.77 -8.27 22.86
C SER A 138 5.52 -8.23 24.37
N ALA A 139 6.50 -7.74 25.12
CA ALA A 139 6.41 -7.53 26.57
C ALA A 139 5.72 -6.21 26.89
#